data_AF-A0A090QPQ0-F1
#
_entry.id   AF-A0A090QPQ0-F1
#
_cell.length_a   1.000
_cell.length_b   1.000
_cell.length_c   1.000
_cell.angle_alpha   90.00
_cell.angle_beta   90.00
_cell.angle_gamma   90.00
#
_symmetry.space_group_name_H-M   'P 1'
#
loop_
_entity.id
_entity.type
_entity.pdbx_description
1 polymer ?
#
loop_
_entity_poly.entity_id
_entity_poly.type
_entity_poly.pdbx_seq_one_letter_code
_entity_poly.pdbx_strand_id
1 'polypeptide(L)'
;MIRISDASEATGQTASVLLTGDIDAISELLLAQQQPDLEADVVLVPHHGSATSSTATWLSAMQPQYGLVSVARYSLGRCRLRR
;
A
#
# COMPACT_ATOMS: atom_id res chain seq x y z
N MET A 1 5.83 1.48 9.38
CA MET A 1 5.44 2.15 8.13
C MET A 1 6.49 3.17 7.77
N ILE A 2 6.96 3.17 6.52
CA ILE A 2 7.93 4.14 6.00
C ILE A 2 7.37 4.70 4.70
N ARG A 3 7.22 6.02 4.60
CA ARG A 3 6.93 6.72 3.34
C ARG A 3 8.24 7.23 2.77
N ILE A 4 8.55 6.84 1.54
CA ILE A 4 9.68 7.35 0.78
C ILE A 4 9.09 8.21 -0.33
N SER A 5 9.47 9.49 -0.39
CA SER A 5 9.03 10.39 -1.45
C SER A 5 10.25 10.96 -2.14
N ASP A 6 10.22 10.97 -3.46
CA ASP A 6 11.19 11.66 -4.27
C ASP A 6 10.80 13.13 -4.42
N ALA A 7 11.79 14.01 -4.22
CA ALA A 7 11.65 15.45 -4.37
C ALA A 7 12.44 15.95 -5.59
N SER A 8 12.50 15.17 -6.68
CA SER A 8 13.22 15.56 -7.88
C SER A 8 12.58 16.78 -8.53
N GLU A 9 13.18 17.95 -8.25
CA GLU A 9 12.87 19.21 -8.93
C GLU A 9 13.26 19.19 -10.41
N ALA A 10 14.11 18.24 -10.83
CA ALA A 10 14.64 18.16 -12.19
C ALA A 10 13.61 17.71 -13.23
N THR A 11 12.57 16.99 -12.82
CA THR A 11 11.52 16.46 -13.70
C THR A 11 10.11 16.98 -13.38
N GLY A 12 9.95 17.77 -12.31
CA GLY A 12 8.65 18.26 -11.83
C GLY A 12 7.68 17.15 -11.41
N GLN A 13 8.15 15.91 -11.29
CA GLN A 13 7.38 14.73 -10.95
C GLN A 13 7.87 14.20 -9.61
N THR A 14 6.99 14.25 -8.61
CA THR A 14 7.22 13.64 -7.30
C THR A 14 6.57 12.27 -7.28
N ALA A 15 7.31 11.24 -6.89
CA ALA A 15 6.80 9.89 -6.73
C ALA A 15 6.94 9.46 -5.27
N SER A 16 5.92 8.80 -4.74
CA SER A 16 5.85 8.38 -3.35
C SER A 16 5.53 6.89 -3.22
N VAL A 17 6.28 6.22 -2.34
CA VAL A 17 6.16 4.80 -2.05
C VAL A 17 5.86 4.63 -0.57
N LEU A 18 4.80 3.90 -0.25
CA LEU A 18 4.45 3.52 1.10
C LEU A 18 4.83 2.06 1.38
N LEU A 19 5.77 1.89 2.30
CA LEU A 19 6.20 0.60 2.82
C LEU A 19 5.49 0.36 4.16
N THR A 20 4.32 -0.25 4.09
CA THR A 20 3.53 -0.62 5.28
C THR A 20 4.16 -1.79 6.03
N GLY A 21 4.81 -2.71 5.32
CA GLY A 21 5.25 -3.99 5.88
C GLY A 21 4.08 -4.96 5.97
N ASP A 22 4.15 -5.91 6.91
CA ASP A 22 3.13 -6.95 7.04
C ASP A 22 2.07 -6.60 8.11
N ILE A 23 1.43 -5.43 7.96
CA ILE A 23 0.42 -4.93 8.91
C ILE A 23 -0.90 -5.69 8.77
N ASP A 24 -1.53 -6.07 9.88
CA ASP A 24 -2.84 -6.72 9.87
C ASP A 24 -4.00 -5.75 9.55
N ALA A 25 -5.21 -6.28 9.31
CA ALA A 25 -6.39 -5.49 8.96
C ALA A 25 -6.80 -4.45 10.01
N ILE A 26 -6.54 -4.71 11.31
CA ILE A 26 -6.84 -3.73 12.37
C ILE A 26 -5.87 -2.56 12.26
N SER A 27 -4.60 -2.87 12.01
CA SER A 27 -3.55 -1.88 11.78
C SER A 27 -3.81 -1.06 10.51
N GLU A 28 -4.30 -1.68 9.42
CA GLU A 28 -4.77 -0.96 8.23
C GLU A 28 -5.89 0.04 8.57
N LEU A 29 -6.91 -0.39 9.31
CA LEU A 29 -8.03 0.45 9.69
C LEU A 29 -7.60 1.62 10.57
N LEU A 30 -6.78 1.35 11.58
CA LEU A 30 -6.25 2.39 12.47
C LEU A 30 -5.44 3.41 11.68
N LEU A 31 -4.65 2.95 10.72
CA LEU A 31 -3.81 3.82 9.92
C LEU A 31 -4.63 4.71 8.98
N ALA A 32 -5.71 4.19 8.38
CA ALA A 32 -6.67 5.00 7.62
C ALA A 32 -7.36 6.06 8.49
N GLN A 33 -7.60 5.77 9.77
CA GLN A 33 -8.22 6.74 10.69
C GLN A 33 -7.22 7.78 11.22
N GLN A 34 -5.99 7.37 11.54
CA GLN A 34 -4.99 8.25 12.13
C GLN A 34 -4.34 9.15 11.09
N GLN A 35 -4.28 8.73 9.83
CA GLN A 35 -3.69 9.50 8.73
C GLN A 35 -4.64 9.50 7.52
N PRO A 36 -5.76 10.25 7.58
CA PRO A 36 -6.75 10.27 6.51
C PRO A 36 -6.20 10.86 5.20
N ASP A 37 -5.19 11.73 5.29
CA ASP A 37 -4.55 12.38 4.15
C ASP A 37 -3.28 11.64 3.65
N LEU A 38 -3.09 10.38 4.09
CA LEU A 38 -1.92 9.60 3.69
C LEU A 38 -2.08 9.09 2.26
N GLU A 39 -1.52 9.83 1.32
CA GLU A 39 -1.47 9.46 -0.10
C GLU A 39 -0.12 8.86 -0.48
N ALA A 40 -0.15 7.86 -1.36
CA ALA A 40 1.04 7.27 -1.96
C ALA A 40 0.77 6.73 -3.37
N ASP A 41 1.69 6.97 -4.31
CA ASP A 41 1.55 6.48 -5.69
C ASP A 41 1.70 4.96 -5.77
N VAL A 42 2.60 4.40 -4.95
CA VAL A 42 2.87 2.97 -4.85
C VAL A 42 2.73 2.51 -3.41
N VAL A 43 1.96 1.46 -3.17
CA VAL A 43 1.88 0.80 -1.86
C VAL A 43 2.45 -0.62 -1.92
N LEU A 44 3.31 -0.98 -0.96
CA LEU A 44 3.66 -2.38 -0.73
C LEU A 44 2.48 -3.05 -0.02
N VAL A 45 1.85 -4.00 -0.68
CA VAL A 45 0.64 -4.66 -0.21
C VAL A 45 0.97 -5.58 0.98
N PRO A 46 0.31 -5.38 2.15
CA PRO A 46 0.50 -6.25 3.31
C PRO A 46 0.05 -7.68 3.03
N HIS A 47 0.57 -8.65 3.79
CA HIS A 47 0.21 -10.08 3.79
C HIS A 47 0.21 -10.73 2.41
N HIS A 48 1.12 -10.30 1.53
CA HIS A 48 1.24 -10.80 0.16
C HIS A 48 -0.07 -10.68 -0.66
N GLY A 49 -0.97 -9.75 -0.29
CA GLY A 49 -2.28 -9.59 -0.93
C GLY A 49 -3.27 -10.72 -0.62
N SER A 50 -3.20 -11.27 0.61
CA SER A 50 -4.16 -12.23 1.14
C SER A 50 -5.58 -11.66 1.24
N ALA A 51 -6.59 -12.52 1.37
CA ALA A 51 -7.99 -12.11 1.47
C ALA A 51 -8.34 -11.29 2.73
N THR A 52 -7.43 -11.27 3.71
CA THR A 52 -7.56 -10.57 4.99
C THR A 52 -6.73 -9.29 5.06
N SER A 53 -6.21 -8.83 3.92
CA SER A 53 -5.40 -7.61 3.77
C SER A 53 -5.99 -6.74 2.66
N SER A 54 -5.53 -5.50 2.53
CA SER A 54 -5.98 -4.53 1.53
C SER A 54 -7.45 -4.23 1.67
N THR A 55 -7.88 -3.92 2.89
CA THR A 55 -9.27 -3.57 3.19
C THR A 55 -9.73 -2.42 2.29
N ALA A 56 -10.94 -2.47 1.74
CA ALA A 56 -11.44 -1.44 0.82
C ALA A 56 -11.35 -0.02 1.41
N THR A 57 -11.56 0.13 2.72
CA THR A 57 -11.41 1.38 3.47
C THR A 57 -9.98 1.93 3.41
N TRP A 58 -8.98 1.05 3.49
CA TRP A 58 -7.56 1.40 3.43
C TRP A 58 -7.17 1.89 2.04
N LEU A 59 -7.52 1.14 1.00
CA LEU A 59 -7.21 1.52 -0.39
C LEU A 59 -7.97 2.77 -0.84
N SER A 60 -9.20 2.96 -0.37
CA SER A 60 -10.00 4.15 -0.70
C SER A 60 -9.42 5.43 -0.09
N ALA A 61 -8.79 5.35 1.10
CA ALA A 61 -8.15 6.49 1.72
C ALA A 61 -6.87 6.90 0.96
N MET A 62 -6.08 5.92 0.50
CA MET A 62 -4.76 6.18 -0.10
C MET A 62 -4.77 6.44 -1.59
N GLN A 63 -5.79 5.94 -2.29
CA GLN A 63 -5.93 6.02 -3.74
C GLN A 63 -4.64 5.68 -4.53
N PRO A 64 -3.96 4.56 -4.23
CA PRO A 64 -2.68 4.26 -4.85
C PRO A 64 -2.87 3.92 -6.33
N GLN A 65 -1.94 4.41 -7.17
CA GLN A 65 -1.92 4.05 -8.59
C GLN A 65 -1.41 2.62 -8.80
N TYR A 66 -0.49 2.17 -7.95
CA TYR A 66 0.16 0.87 -8.05
C TYR A 66 0.19 0.12 -6.71
N GLY A 67 -0.14 -1.17 -6.75
CA GLY A 67 0.08 -2.10 -5.64
C GLY A 67 1.27 -3.02 -5.94
N LEU A 68 2.31 -2.97 -5.12
CA LEU A 68 3.46 -3.87 -5.19
C LEU A 68 3.25 -5.03 -4.23
N VAL A 69 3.29 -6.26 -4.73
CA VAL A 69 3.07 -7.45 -3.90
C VAL A 69 4.33 -8.30 -3.94
N SER A 70 4.93 -8.55 -2.78
CA SER A 70 6.00 -9.54 -2.66
C SER A 70 5.36 -10.93 -2.68
N VAL A 71 5.71 -11.77 -3.65
CA VAL A 71 5.23 -13.16 -3.73
C VAL A 71 6.41 -14.12 -3.84
N ALA A 72 6.32 -15.27 -3.17
CA ALA A 72 7.31 -16.33 -3.34
C ALA A 72 7.18 -16.93 -4.75
N ARG A 73 8.32 -17.28 -5.36
CA ARG A 73 8.42 -17.86 -6.72
C ARG A 73 7.49 -19.06 -6.96
N TYR A 74 7.13 -19.80 -5.92
CA TYR A 74 6.27 -20.97 -5.95
C TYR A 74 5.01 -20.85 -5.08
N SER A 75 4.50 -19.63 -4.88
CA SER A 75 3.25 -19.43 -4.15
C SER A 75 2.03 -19.76 -5.02
N LEU A 76 1.18 -20.67 -4.55
CA LEU A 76 -0.15 -20.97 -5.14
C LEU A 76 -1.20 -19.88 -4.83
N GLY A 77 -0.77 -18.78 -4.18
CA GLY A 77 -1.64 -17.73 -3.67
C GLY A 77 -2.14 -16.82 -4.79
N ARG A 78 -3.46 -16.75 -4.96
CA ARG A 78 -4.12 -15.74 -5.80
C ARG A 78 -4.05 -14.40 -5.07
N CYS A 79 -3.15 -13.51 -5.50
CA CYS A 79 -3.17 -12.12 -5.06
C CYS A 79 -4.50 -11.47 -5.48
N ARG A 80 -5.29 -10.97 -4.51
CA ARG A 80 -6.54 -10.26 -4.77
C ARG A 80 -6.45 -8.84 -4.22
N LEU A 81 -5.85 -7.95 -5.01
CA LEU A 81 -6.03 -6.52 -4.80
C LEU A 81 -7.50 -6.20 -5.12
N ARG A 82 -8.29 -5.87 -4.09
CA ARG A 82 -9.67 -5.41 -4.31
C ARG A 82 -9.61 -3.93 -4.66
N ARG A 83 -10.05 -3.58 -5.88
CA ARG A 83 -10.26 -2.18 -6.28
C ARG A 83 -11.44 -1.59 -5.53
#